data_AF-A0A9D6IJQ0-F1
#
_entry.id   AF-A0A9D6IJQ0-F1
#
_cell.length_a   1.000
_cell.length_b   1.000
_cell.length_c   1.000
_cell.angle_alpha   90.00
_cell.angle_beta   90.00
_cell.angle_gamma   90.00
#
_symmetry.space_group_name_H-M   'P 1'
#
loop_
_entity.id
_entity.type
_entity.pdbx_description
1 polymer ?
#
loop_
_entity_poly.entity_id
_entity_poly.type
_entity_poly.pdbx_seq_one_letter_code
_entity_poly.pdbx_strand_id
1 'polypeptide(L)'
;MPNLALSQAVFSRRDHEDPVAVVRSPDFGDAWAPEAFDIIRGFGDRVDGMRCPLAVFAQPIGANHVAVVRVKDDVEVAGLWFHFLVVESKAYEAWIRDPFLLAEKVSPTWDATGPLPTIQIPQEAFEPRTFAQVQAVLKRIKASALREGEDPESPDFERTAENSESPALLGGAQILVDGGKLVFERPQGDLRLVSGLWLLLPEATRLRLWPTSFAFSQDLGFDVLVVPRLDELILENYTTEEQAADYPDGTYESALQRAVEHGTQQDLDGVFRRRDSHHTIRLAILLLVLVSGLVLLSRWLDFVVPPVSPVQREKAAAAAGIVAVGEPWTALGMLVHGNAVWSAEEKKRDAK
;
A
#
# COMPACT_ATOMS: atom_id res chain seq x y z
N MET A 1 24.39 0.67 16.21
CA MET A 1 23.19 0.50 15.36
C MET A 1 22.20 1.57 15.78
N PRO A 2 21.38 2.15 14.88
CA PRO A 2 20.46 3.19 15.26
C PRO A 2 19.30 2.62 16.08
N ASN A 3 18.93 3.28 17.17
CA ASN A 3 17.71 2.97 17.90
C ASN A 3 16.55 3.75 17.30
N LEU A 4 15.36 3.14 17.30
CA LEU A 4 14.11 3.80 16.99
C LEU A 4 13.60 4.47 18.26
N ALA A 5 13.48 5.79 18.22
CA ALA A 5 12.82 6.56 19.27
C ALA A 5 11.31 6.53 19.02
N LEU A 6 10.54 6.17 20.05
CA LEU A 6 9.08 6.25 20.03
C LEU A 6 8.63 7.19 21.14
N SER A 7 7.83 8.18 20.76
CA SER A 7 7.09 9.01 21.71
C SER A 7 5.80 8.28 22.08
N GLN A 8 5.38 8.38 23.34
CA GLN A 8 4.15 7.75 23.80
C GLN A 8 3.25 8.72 24.56
N ALA A 9 1.95 8.47 24.49
CA ALA A 9 0.93 9.17 25.26
C ALA A 9 -0.25 8.25 25.55
N VAL A 10 -0.91 8.50 26.67
CA VAL A 10 -2.11 7.81 27.10
C VAL A 10 -3.23 8.83 27.25
N PHE A 11 -4.36 8.52 26.63
CA PHE A 11 -5.58 9.31 26.66
C PHE A 11 -6.71 8.46 27.21
N SER A 12 -7.69 9.11 27.82
CA SER A 12 -8.95 8.50 28.23
C SER A 12 -10.10 9.26 27.61
N ARG A 13 -11.13 8.55 27.16
CA ARG A 13 -12.38 9.14 26.69
C ARG A 13 -13.54 8.35 27.26
N ARG A 14 -14.43 9.03 27.99
CA ARG A 14 -15.74 8.47 28.33
C ARG A 14 -16.65 8.55 27.12
N ASP A 15 -17.63 7.65 27.04
CA ASP A 15 -18.58 7.66 25.91
C ASP A 15 -19.22 9.05 25.76
N HIS A 16 -19.25 9.55 24.53
CA HIS A 16 -19.81 10.86 24.16
C HIS A 16 -19.14 12.09 24.81
N GLU A 17 -18.04 11.92 25.52
CA GLU A 17 -17.23 13.02 26.05
C GLU A 17 -16.00 13.29 25.16
N ASP A 18 -15.39 14.45 25.37
CA ASP A 18 -14.13 14.78 24.73
C ASP A 18 -12.96 13.95 25.30
N PRO A 19 -12.00 13.56 24.45
CA PRO A 19 -10.80 12.88 24.91
C PRO A 19 -9.96 13.77 25.83
N VAL A 20 -9.42 13.18 26.90
CA VAL A 20 -8.55 13.85 27.87
C VAL A 20 -7.17 13.20 27.83
N ALA A 21 -6.13 14.02 27.75
CA ALA A 21 -4.75 13.56 27.89
C ALA A 21 -4.48 13.21 29.37
N VAL A 22 -4.14 11.96 29.64
CA VAL A 22 -3.82 11.49 30.99
C VAL A 22 -2.35 11.71 31.27
N VAL A 23 -1.49 11.20 30.39
CA VAL A 23 -0.05 11.27 30.55
C VAL A 23 0.65 11.21 29.19
N ARG A 24 1.78 11.90 29.07
CA ARG A 24 2.58 11.91 27.84
C ARG A 24 4.07 11.88 28.14
N SER A 25 4.82 11.37 27.18
CA SER A 25 6.27 11.49 27.16
C SER A 25 6.70 12.94 26.83
N PRO A 26 7.88 13.40 27.30
CA PRO A 26 8.33 14.77 27.06
C PRO A 26 8.51 15.13 25.58
N ASP A 27 8.76 14.12 24.75
CA ASP A 27 8.95 14.24 23.29
C ASP A 27 7.65 14.10 22.49
N PHE A 28 6.51 13.84 23.15
CA PHE A 28 5.21 13.88 22.48
C PHE A 28 4.86 15.32 22.10
N GLY A 29 5.04 15.66 20.82
CA GLY A 29 4.88 17.01 20.30
C GLY A 29 3.49 17.59 20.54
N ASP A 30 3.41 18.85 20.99
CA ASP A 30 2.14 19.53 21.26
C ASP A 30 1.24 19.63 20.02
N ALA A 31 1.83 19.67 18.82
CA ALA A 31 1.11 19.66 17.55
C ALA A 31 0.33 18.36 17.29
N TRP A 32 0.72 17.23 17.93
CA TRP A 32 0.04 15.95 17.75
C TRP A 32 -1.19 15.80 18.64
N ALA A 33 -1.32 16.60 19.72
CA ALA A 33 -2.42 16.43 20.65
C ALA A 33 -3.82 16.68 20.02
N PRO A 34 -4.03 17.74 19.21
CA PRO A 34 -5.30 17.92 18.52
C PRO A 34 -5.63 16.75 17.57
N GLU A 35 -4.65 16.29 16.80
CA GLU A 35 -4.83 15.18 15.87
C GLU A 35 -5.09 13.86 16.60
N ALA A 36 -4.43 13.61 17.74
CA ALA A 36 -4.73 12.46 18.58
C ALA A 36 -6.18 12.51 19.10
N PHE A 37 -6.70 13.69 19.44
CA PHE A 37 -8.11 13.84 19.81
C PHE A 37 -9.05 13.52 18.66
N ASP A 38 -8.73 13.93 17.44
CA ASP A 38 -9.53 13.62 16.25
C ASP A 38 -9.49 12.13 15.93
N ILE A 39 -8.32 11.49 16.06
CA ILE A 39 -8.18 10.03 15.96
C ILE A 39 -9.05 9.31 16.99
N ILE A 40 -9.01 9.75 18.26
CA ILE A 40 -9.83 9.16 19.32
C ILE A 40 -11.32 9.36 19.06
N ARG A 41 -11.73 10.53 18.54
CA ARG A 41 -13.12 10.79 18.16
C ARG A 41 -13.58 9.87 17.04
N GLY A 42 -12.80 9.78 15.97
CA GLY A 42 -13.10 8.96 14.80
C GLY A 42 -13.08 7.45 15.05
N PHE A 43 -12.47 6.98 16.15
CA PHE A 43 -12.59 5.58 16.58
C PHE A 43 -14.06 5.19 16.88
N GLY A 44 -14.89 6.17 17.24
CA GLY A 44 -16.30 6.00 17.58
C GLY A 44 -16.56 5.82 19.07
N ASP A 45 -17.83 5.98 19.45
CA ASP A 45 -18.35 5.67 20.79
C ASP A 45 -18.81 4.21 20.86
N ARG A 46 -18.87 3.63 22.07
CA ARG A 46 -19.41 2.28 22.25
C ARG A 46 -20.89 2.25 21.87
N VAL A 47 -21.26 1.28 21.04
CA VAL A 47 -22.66 1.08 20.61
C VAL A 47 -23.33 0.10 21.57
N ASP A 48 -24.51 0.43 22.08
CA ASP A 48 -25.32 -0.42 22.96
C ASP A 48 -24.56 -0.97 24.20
N GLY A 49 -23.55 -0.23 24.70
CA GLY A 49 -22.71 -0.67 25.81
C GLY A 49 -21.80 -1.87 25.49
N MET A 50 -21.58 -2.17 24.19
CA MET A 50 -20.66 -3.21 23.77
C MET A 50 -19.24 -2.91 24.24
N ARG A 51 -18.59 -3.93 24.79
CA ARG A 51 -17.21 -3.82 25.27
C ARG A 51 -16.25 -3.69 24.11
N CYS A 52 -15.23 -2.87 24.29
CA CYS A 52 -14.11 -2.83 23.36
C CYS A 52 -13.13 -3.95 23.70
N PRO A 53 -12.92 -4.95 22.83
CA PRO A 53 -11.79 -5.85 22.98
C PRO A 53 -10.49 -5.05 22.89
N LEU A 54 -9.35 -5.67 23.24
CA LEU A 54 -8.06 -5.03 23.00
C LEU A 54 -7.91 -4.76 21.49
N ALA A 55 -7.98 -3.49 21.10
CA ALA A 55 -7.87 -3.09 19.72
C ALA A 55 -6.46 -2.54 19.43
N VAL A 56 -6.00 -2.76 18.20
CA VAL A 56 -4.77 -2.19 17.67
C VAL A 56 -5.07 -1.64 16.29
N PHE A 57 -4.65 -0.40 16.03
CA PHE A 57 -4.72 0.19 14.71
C PHE A 57 -3.54 1.13 14.45
N ALA A 58 -3.37 1.54 13.20
CA ALA A 58 -2.40 2.57 12.83
C ALA A 58 -3.06 3.68 12.00
N GLN A 59 -2.62 4.92 12.23
CA GLN A 59 -3.06 6.09 11.49
C GLN A 59 -1.89 7.08 11.34
N PRO A 60 -1.84 7.88 10.26
CA PRO A 60 -0.95 9.03 10.19
C PRO A 60 -1.24 10.00 11.34
N ILE A 61 -0.18 10.63 11.87
CA ILE A 61 -0.30 11.73 12.82
C ILE A 61 0.73 12.80 12.47
N GLY A 62 0.26 14.01 12.22
CA GLY A 62 1.03 15.07 11.61
C GLY A 62 1.54 14.73 10.21
N ALA A 63 2.46 15.56 9.71
CA ALA A 63 2.95 15.44 8.33
C ALA A 63 3.93 14.27 8.12
N ASN A 64 4.62 13.81 9.16
CA ASN A 64 5.76 12.90 9.05
C ASN A 64 5.79 11.82 10.13
N HIS A 65 4.68 11.54 10.80
CA HIS A 65 4.63 10.48 11.82
C HIS A 65 3.45 9.54 11.59
N VAL A 66 3.58 8.35 12.16
CA VAL A 66 2.53 7.34 12.25
C VAL A 66 2.29 7.06 13.72
N ALA A 67 1.02 7.07 14.11
CA ALA A 67 0.56 6.60 15.41
C ALA A 67 0.13 5.15 15.29
N VAL A 68 0.74 4.27 16.07
CA VAL A 68 0.18 2.94 16.38
C VAL A 68 -0.54 3.06 17.70
N VAL A 69 -1.85 2.84 17.66
CA VAL A 69 -2.74 3.09 18.79
C VAL A 69 -3.28 1.76 19.30
N ARG A 70 -3.23 1.60 20.61
CA ARG A 70 -3.91 0.51 21.32
C ARG A 70 -5.10 1.05 22.07
N VAL A 71 -6.19 0.31 22.06
CA VAL A 71 -7.42 0.67 22.77
C VAL A 71 -7.77 -0.41 23.75
N LYS A 72 -8.09 -0.01 24.98
CA LYS A 72 -8.57 -0.90 26.03
C LYS A 72 -9.87 -0.32 26.61
N ASP A 73 -10.84 -1.19 26.83
CA ASP A 73 -12.07 -0.85 27.55
C ASP A 73 -11.81 -0.66 29.06
N ASP A 74 -12.43 0.36 29.62
CA ASP A 74 -12.48 0.60 31.06
C ASP A 74 -13.90 0.41 31.57
N VAL A 75 -14.06 -0.71 32.28
CA VAL A 75 -15.33 -1.17 32.81
C VAL A 75 -15.78 -0.31 34.00
N GLU A 76 -14.86 0.35 34.70
CA GLU A 76 -15.20 1.11 35.92
C GLU A 76 -15.78 2.49 35.59
N VAL A 77 -15.16 3.20 34.65
CA VAL A 77 -15.58 4.56 34.26
C VAL A 77 -16.40 4.62 32.98
N ALA A 78 -16.75 3.47 32.40
CA ALA A 78 -17.51 3.40 31.17
C ALA A 78 -16.86 4.25 30.05
N GLY A 79 -15.61 3.94 29.73
CA GLY A 79 -14.86 4.65 28.69
C GLY A 79 -13.77 3.81 28.07
N LEU A 80 -13.01 4.44 27.18
CA LEU A 80 -11.91 3.83 26.44
C LEU A 80 -10.59 4.52 26.79
N TRP A 81 -9.55 3.71 26.94
CA TRP A 81 -8.17 4.19 27.06
C TRP A 81 -7.43 3.97 25.76
N PHE A 82 -6.68 4.97 25.35
CA PHE A 82 -5.90 4.97 24.11
C PHE A 82 -4.43 5.16 24.43
N HIS A 83 -3.61 4.18 24.08
CA HIS A 83 -2.17 4.26 24.19
C HIS A 83 -1.56 4.47 22.80
N PHE A 84 -1.03 5.65 22.58
CA PHE A 84 -0.37 6.07 21.34
C PHE A 84 1.11 5.75 21.41
N LEU A 85 1.62 5.11 20.35
CA LEU A 85 3.03 5.00 20.02
C LEU A 85 3.28 5.77 18.72
N VAL A 86 3.97 6.90 18.81
CA VAL A 86 4.25 7.78 17.66
C VAL A 86 5.69 7.58 17.20
N VAL A 87 5.84 7.37 15.89
CA VAL A 87 7.14 7.13 15.24
C VAL A 87 7.23 7.92 13.94
N GLU A 88 8.43 8.33 13.56
CA GLU A 88 8.66 8.97 12.25
C GLU A 88 8.22 8.03 11.11
N SER A 89 7.46 8.55 10.14
CA SER A 89 6.94 7.75 9.02
C SER A 89 8.05 7.05 8.26
N LYS A 90 9.19 7.71 8.02
CA LYS A 90 10.35 7.09 7.35
C LYS A 90 10.91 5.92 8.13
N ALA A 91 10.94 6.01 9.46
CA ALA A 91 11.43 4.94 10.31
C ALA A 91 10.42 3.78 10.35
N TYR A 92 9.13 4.09 10.40
CA TYR A 92 8.06 3.09 10.30
C TYR A 92 8.11 2.33 8.98
N GLU A 93 8.24 3.04 7.86
CA GLU A 93 8.36 2.49 6.51
C GLU A 93 9.66 1.71 6.30
N ALA A 94 10.77 2.13 6.91
CA ALA A 94 12.05 1.45 6.74
C ALA A 94 12.12 0.15 7.54
N TRP A 95 11.62 0.14 8.77
CA TRP A 95 11.93 -0.92 9.75
C TRP A 95 10.70 -1.63 10.33
N ILE A 96 9.61 -0.91 10.64
CA ILE A 96 8.50 -1.48 11.40
C ILE A 96 7.52 -2.20 10.48
N ARG A 97 6.86 -1.47 9.56
CA ARG A 97 5.87 -1.95 8.55
C ARG A 97 4.70 -2.80 9.08
N ASP A 98 4.63 -3.04 10.37
CA ASP A 98 3.68 -3.91 11.04
C ASP A 98 3.25 -3.29 12.38
N PRO A 99 2.04 -2.72 12.45
CA PRO A 99 1.58 -2.06 13.66
C PRO A 99 1.30 -3.07 14.79
N PHE A 100 0.95 -4.31 14.46
CA PHE A 100 0.67 -5.36 15.44
C PHE A 100 1.95 -5.84 16.10
N LEU A 101 3.02 -6.03 15.32
CA LEU A 101 4.34 -6.35 15.86
C LEU A 101 4.88 -5.24 16.76
N LEU A 102 4.68 -3.97 16.40
CA LEU A 102 5.07 -2.85 17.25
C LEU A 102 4.29 -2.83 18.56
N ALA A 103 2.97 -3.03 18.50
CA ALA A 103 2.10 -3.11 19.64
C ALA A 103 2.46 -4.27 20.59
N GLU A 104 2.93 -5.40 20.06
CA GLU A 104 3.39 -6.55 20.85
C GLU A 104 4.71 -6.26 21.58
N LYS A 105 5.67 -5.59 20.91
CA LYS A 105 7.01 -5.35 21.46
C LYS A 105 7.06 -4.35 22.62
N VAL A 106 6.09 -3.45 22.69
CA VAL A 106 6.05 -2.42 23.72
C VAL A 106 4.92 -2.75 24.67
N SER A 107 5.15 -2.99 25.95
CA SER A 107 4.02 -3.13 26.89
C SER A 107 3.32 -1.79 27.13
N PRO A 108 1.98 -1.75 27.19
CA PRO A 108 1.26 -0.50 27.44
C PRO A 108 1.32 -0.10 28.92
N THR A 109 1.47 1.19 29.19
CA THR A 109 1.53 1.74 30.55
C THR A 109 0.22 2.42 30.93
N TRP A 110 -0.86 1.64 31.03
CA TRP A 110 -2.20 2.16 31.30
C TRP A 110 -2.30 2.91 32.63
N ASP A 111 -1.62 2.41 33.67
CA ASP A 111 -1.72 2.92 35.04
C ASP A 111 -0.65 3.99 35.37
N ALA A 112 0.00 4.57 34.35
CA ALA A 112 1.04 5.56 34.55
C ALA A 112 0.46 6.90 35.04
N THR A 113 0.98 7.40 36.16
CA THR A 113 0.56 8.67 36.78
C THR A 113 1.57 9.81 36.57
N GLY A 114 2.79 9.50 36.13
CA GLY A 114 3.87 10.46 35.88
C GLY A 114 4.38 10.38 34.44
N PRO A 115 5.18 11.35 33.98
CA PRO A 115 5.59 11.46 32.58
C PRO A 115 6.16 10.14 32.05
N LEU A 116 5.71 9.76 30.85
CA LEU A 116 6.13 8.50 30.23
C LEU A 116 7.58 8.60 29.71
N PRO A 117 8.37 7.53 29.78
CA PRO A 117 9.71 7.54 29.19
C PRO A 117 9.63 7.52 27.66
N THR A 118 10.58 8.16 26.97
CA THR A 118 10.78 7.91 25.54
C THR A 118 11.28 6.48 25.35
N ILE A 119 10.66 5.71 24.46
CA ILE A 119 11.04 4.31 24.24
C ILE A 119 12.13 4.25 23.18
N GLN A 120 13.17 3.46 23.44
CA GLN A 120 14.27 3.20 22.51
C GLN A 120 14.25 1.72 22.15
N ILE A 121 13.91 1.39 20.91
CA ILE A 121 13.87 0.00 20.43
C ILE A 121 14.98 -0.19 19.39
N PRO A 122 15.85 -1.20 19.52
CA PRO A 122 16.81 -1.54 18.48
C PRO A 122 16.09 -1.85 17.16
N GLN A 123 16.59 -1.32 16.03
CA GLN A 123 16.01 -1.62 14.71
C GLN A 123 15.95 -3.13 14.41
N GLU A 124 16.96 -3.88 14.88
CA GLU A 124 17.05 -5.34 14.74
C GLU A 124 15.90 -6.08 15.41
N ALA A 125 15.17 -5.44 16.33
CA ALA A 125 13.99 -6.05 16.93
C ALA A 125 12.89 -6.30 15.89
N PHE A 126 12.86 -5.56 14.79
CA PHE A 126 11.86 -5.70 13.72
C PHE A 126 12.40 -6.59 12.61
N GLU A 127 12.47 -7.89 12.90
CA GLU A 127 12.87 -8.89 11.92
C GLU A 127 11.84 -8.99 10.78
N PRO A 128 12.29 -9.20 9.54
CA PRO A 128 11.39 -9.53 8.45
C PRO A 128 10.53 -10.75 8.78
N ARG A 129 9.29 -10.75 8.30
CA ARG A 129 8.40 -11.92 8.43
C ARG A 129 9.06 -13.17 7.85
N THR A 130 8.91 -14.25 8.58
CA THR A 130 9.50 -15.54 8.24
C THR A 130 8.52 -16.41 7.47
N PHE A 131 9.07 -17.32 6.69
CA PHE A 131 8.33 -18.37 6.00
C PHE A 131 7.47 -19.18 6.97
N ALA A 132 7.98 -19.49 8.16
CA ALA A 132 7.25 -20.22 9.19
C ALA A 132 6.00 -19.46 9.66
N GLN A 133 6.10 -18.14 9.85
CA GLN A 133 4.96 -17.31 10.24
C GLN A 133 3.87 -17.30 9.15
N VAL A 134 4.25 -17.07 7.89
CA VAL A 134 3.29 -17.08 6.77
C VAL A 134 2.67 -18.46 6.58
N GLN A 135 3.48 -19.53 6.67
CA GLN A 135 2.98 -20.89 6.59
C GLN A 135 2.02 -21.21 7.74
N ALA A 136 2.28 -20.71 8.95
CA ALA A 136 1.37 -20.88 10.07
C ALA A 136 0.02 -20.20 9.78
N VAL A 137 0.00 -19.00 9.21
CA VAL A 137 -1.25 -18.34 8.78
C VAL A 137 -1.99 -19.18 7.73
N LEU A 138 -1.31 -19.60 6.66
CA LEU A 138 -1.95 -20.39 5.60
C LEU A 138 -2.45 -21.76 6.07
N LYS A 139 -1.74 -22.41 7.00
CA LYS A 139 -2.17 -23.69 7.59
C LYS A 139 -3.47 -23.53 8.38
N ARG A 140 -3.66 -22.40 9.07
CA ARG A 140 -4.89 -22.13 9.83
C ARG A 140 -6.07 -21.96 8.87
N ILE A 141 -5.89 -21.14 7.83
CA ILE A 141 -6.91 -20.96 6.77
C ILE A 141 -7.31 -22.31 6.15
N LYS A 142 -6.33 -23.15 5.81
CA LYS A 142 -6.59 -24.49 5.24
C LYS A 142 -7.26 -25.44 6.23
N ALA A 143 -6.92 -25.38 7.52
CA ALA A 143 -7.55 -26.21 8.55
C ALA A 143 -9.02 -25.80 8.79
N SER A 144 -9.34 -24.53 8.60
CA SER A 144 -10.70 -23.98 8.71
C SER A 144 -11.56 -24.22 7.46
N ALA A 145 -10.95 -24.46 6.29
CA ALA A 145 -11.63 -24.89 5.09
C ALA A 145 -12.08 -26.36 5.23
N LEU A 146 -13.18 -26.57 5.96
CA LEU A 146 -14.01 -27.79 6.13
C LEU A 146 -13.30 -29.15 6.00
N ARG A 147 -13.41 -29.98 7.05
CA ARG A 147 -13.21 -31.42 6.89
C ARG A 147 -14.24 -31.94 5.88
N GLU A 148 -13.80 -32.65 4.84
CA GLU A 148 -14.68 -33.30 3.86
C GLU A 148 -15.80 -34.07 4.60
N GLY A 149 -17.04 -33.56 4.54
CA GLY A 149 -18.22 -34.18 5.14
C GLY A 149 -18.89 -33.43 6.31
N GLU A 150 -18.30 -32.34 6.82
CA GLU A 150 -19.00 -31.45 7.76
C GLU A 150 -19.88 -30.46 6.99
N ASP A 151 -21.18 -30.45 7.30
CA ASP A 151 -22.14 -29.49 6.75
C ASP A 151 -21.96 -28.13 7.44
N PRO A 152 -21.51 -27.08 6.73
CA PRO A 152 -21.34 -25.74 7.30
C PRO A 152 -22.65 -25.10 7.76
N GLU A 153 -23.80 -25.62 7.31
CA GLU A 153 -25.13 -25.19 7.74
C GLU A 153 -25.67 -26.00 8.93
N SER A 154 -24.90 -26.97 9.45
CA SER A 154 -25.36 -27.73 10.60
C SER A 154 -25.50 -26.80 11.82
N PRO A 155 -26.61 -26.87 12.56
CA PRO A 155 -26.84 -26.03 13.74
C PRO A 155 -25.83 -26.27 14.87
N ASP A 156 -25.04 -27.34 14.77
CA ASP A 156 -23.99 -27.71 15.72
C ASP A 156 -22.60 -27.15 15.32
N PHE A 157 -22.47 -26.50 14.17
CA PHE A 157 -21.21 -25.89 13.73
C PHE A 157 -20.94 -24.58 14.50
N GLU A 158 -20.28 -24.71 15.65
CA GLU A 158 -19.83 -23.55 16.41
C GLU A 158 -18.61 -22.91 15.72
N ARG A 159 -18.77 -21.70 15.17
CA ARG A 159 -17.66 -20.87 14.69
C ARG A 159 -16.81 -20.43 15.89
N THR A 160 -15.84 -21.26 16.25
CA THR A 160 -14.83 -20.90 17.25
C THR A 160 -13.84 -19.92 16.63
N ALA A 161 -13.17 -19.09 17.44
CA ALA A 161 -12.12 -18.18 16.96
C ALA A 161 -10.96 -18.90 16.23
N GLU A 162 -10.80 -20.21 16.47
CA GLU A 162 -9.80 -21.05 15.80
C GLU A 162 -10.29 -21.58 14.44
N ASN A 163 -11.60 -21.70 14.24
CA ASN A 163 -12.24 -22.11 12.99
C ASN A 163 -12.73 -20.93 12.12
N SER A 164 -12.59 -19.70 12.63
CA SER A 164 -13.09 -18.47 12.00
C SER A 164 -12.10 -17.80 11.05
N GLU A 165 -10.90 -18.36 10.87
CA GLU A 165 -9.94 -17.88 9.89
C GLU A 165 -10.36 -18.35 8.49
N SER A 166 -11.31 -17.62 7.93
CA SER A 166 -12.03 -17.88 6.69
C SER A 166 -11.11 -17.84 5.45
N PRO A 167 -11.47 -18.57 4.35
CA PRO A 167 -10.96 -18.31 3.00
C PRO A 167 -10.89 -16.82 2.62
N ALA A 168 -11.73 -16.00 3.25
CA ALA A 168 -11.70 -14.54 3.19
C ALA A 168 -10.34 -13.89 3.48
N LEU A 169 -9.41 -14.56 4.19
CA LEU A 169 -8.06 -14.01 4.40
C LEU A 169 -7.25 -13.95 3.11
N LEU A 170 -7.35 -14.95 2.23
CA LEU A 170 -6.62 -14.98 0.97
C LEU A 170 -7.25 -14.03 -0.05
N GLY A 171 -8.57 -14.14 -0.24
CA GLY A 171 -9.30 -13.21 -1.10
C GLY A 171 -9.22 -11.78 -0.58
N GLY A 172 -9.27 -11.57 0.74
CA GLY A 172 -9.03 -10.29 1.37
C GLY A 172 -7.63 -9.72 1.10
N ALA A 173 -6.59 -10.55 1.19
CA ALA A 173 -5.23 -10.10 0.84
C ALA A 173 -5.17 -9.65 -0.63
N GLN A 174 -5.85 -10.36 -1.53
CA GLN A 174 -5.96 -9.98 -2.94
C GLN A 174 -6.73 -8.66 -3.12
N ILE A 175 -7.90 -8.49 -2.49
CA ILE A 175 -8.70 -7.25 -2.52
C ILE A 175 -7.86 -6.04 -2.10
N LEU A 176 -7.09 -6.17 -1.03
CA LEU A 176 -6.21 -5.11 -0.54
C LEU A 176 -5.05 -4.80 -1.50
N VAL A 177 -4.50 -5.82 -2.15
CA VAL A 177 -3.49 -5.64 -3.20
C VAL A 177 -4.07 -4.89 -4.40
N ASP A 178 -5.34 -5.11 -4.72
CA ASP A 178 -6.05 -4.44 -5.80
C ASP A 178 -6.60 -3.05 -5.41
N GLY A 179 -6.35 -2.61 -4.16
CA GLY A 179 -6.72 -1.30 -3.64
C GLY A 179 -8.16 -1.19 -3.12
N GLY A 180 -8.83 -2.32 -2.88
CA GLY A 180 -10.11 -2.38 -2.19
C GLY A 180 -9.98 -2.21 -0.67
N LYS A 181 -11.13 -2.19 0.01
CA LYS A 181 -11.23 -2.12 1.47
C LYS A 181 -12.03 -3.31 2.00
N LEU A 182 -11.73 -3.73 3.22
CA LEU A 182 -12.35 -4.90 3.86
C LEU A 182 -13.04 -4.54 5.16
N VAL A 183 -14.20 -5.14 5.37
CA VAL A 183 -14.90 -5.07 6.65
C VAL A 183 -15.26 -6.46 7.17
N PHE A 184 -15.04 -6.67 8.46
CA PHE A 184 -15.40 -7.89 9.18
C PHE A 184 -16.34 -7.58 10.34
N GLU A 185 -17.43 -8.34 10.47
CA GLU A 185 -18.30 -8.28 11.63
C GLU A 185 -17.82 -9.25 12.71
N ARG A 186 -17.26 -8.72 13.80
CA ARG A 186 -16.76 -9.48 14.94
C ARG A 186 -17.07 -8.72 16.24
N PRO A 187 -18.12 -9.09 16.99
CA PRO A 187 -18.48 -8.44 18.26
C PRO A 187 -17.34 -8.37 19.28
N GLN A 188 -16.44 -9.36 19.27
CA GLN A 188 -15.29 -9.45 20.18
C GLN A 188 -13.99 -8.95 19.53
N GLY A 189 -14.05 -8.35 18.35
CA GLY A 189 -12.89 -8.05 17.52
C GLY A 189 -12.12 -9.29 17.10
N ASP A 190 -11.09 -9.10 16.28
CA ASP A 190 -10.26 -10.21 15.83
C ASP A 190 -8.85 -9.74 15.46
N LEU A 191 -8.04 -9.50 16.49
CA LEU A 191 -6.63 -9.12 16.34
C LEU A 191 -5.84 -10.16 15.56
N ARG A 192 -6.17 -11.44 15.74
CA ARG A 192 -5.45 -12.55 15.11
C ARG A 192 -5.73 -12.61 13.61
N LEU A 193 -6.99 -12.42 13.20
CA LEU A 193 -7.37 -12.34 11.80
C LEU A 193 -6.67 -11.17 11.11
N VAL A 194 -6.73 -9.96 11.68
CA VAL A 194 -6.14 -8.78 11.02
C VAL A 194 -4.61 -8.83 10.99
N SER A 195 -3.97 -9.31 12.05
CA SER A 195 -2.51 -9.53 12.03
C SER A 195 -2.10 -10.64 11.06
N GLY A 196 -2.90 -11.71 10.97
CA GLY A 196 -2.74 -12.76 9.96
C GLY A 196 -2.82 -12.21 8.55
N LEU A 197 -3.88 -11.45 8.24
CA LEU A 197 -4.05 -10.74 6.96
C LEU A 197 -2.84 -9.86 6.66
N TRP A 198 -2.37 -9.09 7.64
CA TRP A 198 -1.23 -8.20 7.48
C TRP A 198 0.06 -8.94 7.11
N LEU A 199 0.30 -10.13 7.68
CA LEU A 199 1.43 -10.98 7.32
C LEU A 199 1.39 -11.48 5.87
N LEU A 200 0.18 -11.61 5.29
CA LEU A 200 -0.02 -12.07 3.93
C LEU A 200 0.13 -10.95 2.89
N LEU A 201 0.35 -9.68 3.28
CA LEU A 201 0.42 -8.58 2.33
C LEU A 201 1.85 -8.33 1.78
N PRO A 202 1.97 -7.84 0.53
CA PRO A 202 3.23 -7.32 0.01
C PRO A 202 3.73 -6.14 0.84
N GLU A 203 5.05 -5.92 0.83
CA GLU A 203 5.63 -4.83 1.63
C GLU A 203 5.17 -3.46 1.17
N ALA A 204 5.12 -3.25 -0.15
CA ALA A 204 4.67 -1.97 -0.72
C ALA A 204 3.20 -1.67 -0.39
N THR A 205 2.35 -2.70 -0.34
CA THR A 205 0.93 -2.55 -0.03
C THR A 205 0.75 -2.14 1.43
N ARG A 206 1.45 -2.79 2.37
CA ARG A 206 1.37 -2.47 3.82
C ARG A 206 1.69 -1.01 4.16
N LEU A 207 2.53 -0.34 3.36
CA LEU A 207 2.90 1.07 3.61
C LEU A 207 1.79 2.07 3.25
N ARG A 208 0.74 1.63 2.58
CA ARG A 208 -0.35 2.50 2.11
C ARG A 208 -1.69 2.22 2.76
N LEU A 209 -1.75 1.16 3.55
CA LEU A 209 -2.97 0.69 4.19
C LEU A 209 -2.97 1.02 5.69
N TRP A 210 -4.15 1.23 6.24
CA TRP A 210 -4.37 1.53 7.65
C TRP A 210 -5.33 0.50 8.24
N PRO A 211 -4.81 -0.51 8.96
CA PRO A 211 -5.63 -1.57 9.51
C PRO A 211 -6.16 -1.20 10.90
N THR A 212 -7.33 -1.73 11.26
CA THR A 212 -7.78 -1.80 12.65
C THR A 212 -8.27 -3.21 13.00
N SER A 213 -7.88 -3.73 14.16
CA SER A 213 -8.40 -5.00 14.67
C SER A 213 -9.79 -4.90 15.29
N PHE A 214 -10.24 -3.68 15.59
CA PHE A 214 -11.57 -3.36 16.07
C PHE A 214 -11.78 -1.83 16.11
N ALA A 215 -12.92 -1.34 15.64
CA ALA A 215 -13.37 0.04 15.84
C ALA A 215 -14.90 0.11 15.92
N PHE A 216 -15.42 1.18 16.52
CA PHE A 216 -16.86 1.42 16.57
C PHE A 216 -17.37 2.27 15.40
N SER A 217 -16.47 2.97 14.70
CA SER A 217 -16.78 3.81 13.54
C SER A 217 -15.80 3.60 12.40
N GLN A 218 -16.24 3.97 11.19
CA GLN A 218 -15.45 4.01 9.96
C GLN A 218 -14.81 5.38 9.68
N ASP A 219 -15.01 6.39 10.54
CA ASP A 219 -14.64 7.79 10.27
C ASP A 219 -13.14 8.01 10.04
N LEU A 220 -12.30 7.11 10.57
CA LEU A 220 -10.85 7.14 10.34
C LEU A 220 -10.43 6.55 8.98
N GLY A 221 -11.39 6.09 8.17
CA GLY A 221 -11.15 5.66 6.80
C GLY A 221 -10.23 4.45 6.69
N PHE A 222 -10.29 3.51 7.63
CA PHE A 222 -9.49 2.28 7.62
C PHE A 222 -9.62 1.50 6.30
N ASP A 223 -8.58 0.77 5.93
CA ASP A 223 -8.61 -0.13 4.76
C ASP A 223 -9.00 -1.55 5.17
N VAL A 224 -8.73 -1.90 6.42
CA VAL A 224 -9.25 -3.11 7.07
C VAL A 224 -9.96 -2.69 8.33
N LEU A 225 -11.25 -2.94 8.39
CA LEU A 225 -12.12 -2.53 9.47
C LEU A 225 -12.77 -3.76 10.11
N VAL A 226 -12.63 -3.91 11.42
CA VAL A 226 -13.39 -4.90 12.19
C VAL A 226 -14.39 -4.13 13.06
N VAL A 227 -15.67 -4.40 12.89
CA VAL A 227 -16.75 -3.73 13.63
C VAL A 227 -17.55 -4.74 14.45
N PRO A 228 -18.19 -4.32 15.54
CA PRO A 228 -19.02 -5.21 16.33
C PRO A 228 -20.32 -5.61 15.63
N ARG A 229 -20.87 -4.72 14.79
CA ARG A 229 -22.06 -4.94 13.96
C ARG A 229 -21.91 -4.18 12.65
N LEU A 230 -22.29 -4.80 11.53
CA LEU A 230 -22.34 -4.11 10.25
C LEU A 230 -23.61 -3.24 10.15
N ASP A 231 -23.43 -2.02 9.66
CA ASP A 231 -24.51 -1.12 9.26
C ASP A 231 -24.49 -0.98 7.74
N GLU A 232 -25.66 -0.79 7.12
CA GLU A 232 -25.81 -0.65 5.67
C GLU A 232 -24.94 0.48 5.11
N LEU A 233 -24.76 1.57 5.88
CA LEU A 233 -23.90 2.71 5.52
C LEU A 233 -22.41 2.35 5.43
N ILE A 234 -21.96 1.32 6.15
CA ILE A 234 -20.57 0.84 6.09
C ILE A 234 -20.37 0.01 4.82
N LEU A 235 -21.40 -0.72 4.37
CA LEU A 235 -21.31 -1.66 3.25
C LEU A 235 -21.05 -0.99 1.89
N GLU A 236 -21.37 0.29 1.72
CA GLU A 236 -21.20 0.97 0.41
C GLU A 236 -19.75 1.06 -0.06
N ASN A 237 -18.78 1.09 0.87
CA ASN A 237 -17.37 1.33 0.56
C ASN A 237 -16.43 0.18 0.93
N TYR A 238 -16.97 -0.91 1.48
CA TYR A 238 -16.18 -2.03 1.97
C TYR A 238 -16.67 -3.34 1.37
N THR A 239 -15.72 -4.22 1.07
CA THR A 239 -16.00 -5.60 0.74
C THR A 239 -16.17 -6.41 2.03
N THR A 240 -17.28 -7.13 2.13
CA THR A 240 -17.58 -7.95 3.31
C THR A 240 -16.72 -9.21 3.33
N GLU A 241 -16.67 -9.88 4.48
CA GLU A 241 -16.00 -11.17 4.60
C GLU A 241 -16.53 -12.22 3.60
N GLU A 242 -17.84 -12.29 3.40
CA GLU A 242 -18.46 -13.24 2.46
C GLU A 242 -18.00 -12.95 1.03
N GLN A 243 -18.04 -11.69 0.61
CA GLN A 243 -17.54 -11.27 -0.70
C GLN A 243 -16.03 -11.51 -0.86
N ALA A 244 -15.26 -11.38 0.23
CA ALA A 244 -13.84 -11.68 0.23
C ALA A 244 -13.56 -13.18 0.14
N ALA A 245 -14.41 -14.04 0.70
CA ALA A 245 -14.31 -15.49 0.57
C ALA A 245 -14.60 -15.95 -0.87
N ASP A 246 -15.53 -15.27 -1.55
CA ASP A 246 -15.91 -15.53 -2.95
C ASP A 246 -15.07 -14.74 -3.96
N TYR A 247 -14.01 -14.04 -3.51
CA TYR A 247 -13.17 -13.25 -4.40
C TYR A 247 -12.42 -14.17 -5.36
N PRO A 248 -12.37 -13.86 -6.67
CA PRO A 248 -11.75 -14.75 -7.65
C PRO A 248 -10.25 -14.92 -7.37
N ASP A 249 -9.77 -16.16 -7.50
CA ASP A 249 -8.37 -16.54 -7.32
C ASP A 249 -7.45 -15.59 -8.10
N GLY A 250 -6.67 -14.81 -7.35
CA GLY A 250 -5.79 -13.80 -7.90
C GLY A 250 -4.39 -14.31 -8.21
N THR A 251 -3.68 -13.63 -9.12
CA THR A 251 -2.30 -14.01 -9.45
C THR A 251 -1.34 -13.87 -8.25
N TYR A 252 -1.67 -12.98 -7.30
CA TYR A 252 -0.89 -12.81 -6.08
C TYR A 252 -1.13 -13.98 -5.13
N GLU A 253 -2.41 -14.33 -4.89
CA GLU A 253 -2.78 -15.49 -4.08
C GLU A 253 -2.11 -16.78 -4.58
N SER A 254 -2.26 -17.12 -5.86
CA SER A 254 -1.65 -18.34 -6.40
C SER A 254 -0.12 -18.31 -6.34
N ALA A 255 0.51 -17.13 -6.39
CA ALA A 255 1.95 -17.01 -6.22
C ALA A 255 2.37 -17.22 -4.75
N LEU A 256 1.61 -16.67 -3.81
CA LEU A 256 1.82 -16.82 -2.38
C LEU A 256 1.66 -18.27 -1.94
N GLN A 257 0.58 -18.93 -2.36
CA GLN A 257 0.34 -20.35 -2.08
C GLN A 257 1.49 -21.22 -2.62
N ARG A 258 1.87 -21.05 -3.89
CA ARG A 258 3.01 -21.79 -4.49
C ARG A 258 4.32 -21.55 -3.75
N ALA A 259 4.61 -20.31 -3.36
CA ALA A 259 5.82 -19.98 -2.62
C ALA A 259 5.86 -20.66 -1.24
N VAL A 260 4.71 -20.82 -0.58
CA VAL A 260 4.64 -21.47 0.74
C VAL A 260 4.59 -23.00 0.67
N GLU A 261 3.99 -23.56 -0.39
CA GLU A 261 3.88 -25.02 -0.56
C GLU A 261 5.18 -25.68 -1.02
N HIS A 262 5.92 -25.01 -1.90
CA HIS A 262 7.07 -25.59 -2.58
C HIS A 262 8.35 -24.78 -2.44
N GLY A 263 8.27 -23.58 -1.87
CA GLY A 263 9.36 -22.62 -1.90
C GLY A 263 10.16 -22.52 -0.60
N THR A 264 11.14 -21.63 -0.69
CA THR A 264 12.04 -21.20 0.38
C THR A 264 11.67 -19.78 0.84
N GLN A 265 12.34 -19.27 1.88
CA GLN A 265 12.22 -17.85 2.27
C GLN A 265 12.47 -16.91 1.07
N GLN A 266 13.38 -17.28 0.16
CA GLN A 266 13.71 -16.45 -1.00
C GLN A 266 12.54 -16.35 -2.00
N ASP A 267 11.79 -17.43 -2.20
CA ASP A 267 10.61 -17.43 -3.08
C ASP A 267 9.50 -16.55 -2.49
N LEU A 268 9.30 -16.67 -1.18
CA LEU A 268 8.36 -15.85 -0.43
C LEU A 268 8.73 -14.35 -0.46
N ASP A 269 10.00 -14.03 -0.23
CA ASP A 269 10.52 -12.66 -0.36
C ASP A 269 10.32 -12.13 -1.79
N GLY A 270 10.46 -12.98 -2.80
CA GLY A 270 10.20 -12.64 -4.20
C GLY A 270 8.74 -12.23 -4.45
N VAL A 271 7.79 -12.99 -3.90
CA VAL A 271 6.35 -12.66 -3.97
C VAL A 271 6.06 -11.32 -3.27
N PHE A 272 6.64 -11.10 -2.10
CA PHE A 272 6.39 -9.90 -1.30
C PHE A 272 7.11 -8.64 -1.78
N ARG A 273 8.23 -8.79 -2.49
CA ARG A 273 8.96 -7.69 -3.16
C ARG A 273 8.40 -7.39 -4.55
N ARG A 274 7.39 -8.14 -5.01
CA ARG A 274 6.78 -7.91 -6.32
C ARG A 274 6.32 -6.46 -6.40
N ARG A 275 6.86 -5.76 -7.39
CA ARG A 275 6.66 -4.34 -7.56
C ARG A 275 5.19 -4.09 -7.88
N ASP A 276 4.59 -3.19 -7.12
CA ASP A 276 3.22 -2.75 -7.33
C ASP A 276 3.01 -2.28 -8.79
N SER A 277 1.93 -2.78 -9.40
CA SER A 277 1.54 -2.48 -10.77
C SER A 277 1.32 -0.97 -10.96
N HIS A 278 0.83 -0.25 -9.94
CA HIS A 278 0.64 1.19 -10.00
C HIS A 278 1.97 1.94 -10.15
N HIS A 279 3.04 1.48 -9.50
CA HIS A 279 4.36 2.07 -9.73
C HIS A 279 4.85 1.84 -11.15
N THR A 280 4.56 0.67 -11.72
CA THR A 280 4.93 0.33 -13.09
C THR A 280 4.14 1.18 -14.09
N ILE A 281 2.83 1.35 -13.87
CA ILE A 281 1.97 2.22 -14.70
C ILE A 281 2.37 3.69 -14.55
N ARG A 282 2.63 4.18 -13.33
CA ARG A 282 3.08 5.55 -13.11
C ARG A 282 4.42 5.82 -13.80
N LEU A 283 5.34 4.86 -13.75
CA LEU A 283 6.61 4.95 -14.48
C LEU A 283 6.38 4.93 -16.00
N ALA A 284 5.49 4.09 -16.49
CA ALA A 284 5.14 4.02 -17.92
C ALA A 284 4.51 5.34 -18.40
N ILE A 285 3.60 5.94 -17.62
CA ILE A 285 3.00 7.24 -17.91
C ILE A 285 4.07 8.34 -17.88
N LEU A 286 4.94 8.36 -16.86
CA LEU A 286 6.01 9.35 -16.77
C LEU A 286 6.96 9.25 -17.97
N LEU A 287 7.31 8.03 -18.37
CA LEU A 287 8.13 7.78 -19.55
C LEU A 287 7.43 8.23 -20.83
N LEU A 288 6.12 7.93 -20.97
CA LEU A 288 5.31 8.39 -22.09
C LEU A 288 5.28 9.92 -22.19
N VAL A 289 5.06 10.61 -21.08
CA VAL A 289 5.07 12.08 -21.01
C VAL A 289 6.44 12.64 -21.39
N LEU A 290 7.52 12.03 -20.88
CA LEU A 290 8.89 12.46 -21.18
C LEU A 290 9.22 12.30 -22.67
N VAL A 291 8.91 11.15 -23.26
CA VAL A 291 9.11 10.88 -24.70
C VAL A 291 8.26 11.82 -25.55
N SER A 292 7.01 12.04 -25.15
CA SER A 292 6.11 12.97 -25.86
C SER A 292 6.63 14.41 -25.81
N GLY A 293 7.12 14.85 -24.64
CA GLY A 293 7.76 16.15 -24.47
C GLY A 293 9.02 16.30 -25.33
N LEU A 294 9.84 15.24 -25.43
CA LEU A 294 11.02 15.24 -26.28
C LEU A 294 10.67 15.39 -27.77
N VAL A 295 9.62 14.71 -28.24
CA VAL A 295 9.14 14.80 -29.63
C VAL A 295 8.55 16.18 -29.93
N LEU A 296 7.80 16.77 -29.00
CA LEU A 296 7.28 18.13 -29.17
C LEU A 296 8.40 19.16 -29.19
N LEU A 297 9.41 18.99 -28.32
CA LEU A 297 10.59 19.85 -28.29
C LEU A 297 11.41 19.72 -29.57
N SER A 298 11.64 18.51 -30.07
CA SER A 298 12.36 18.31 -31.33
C SER A 298 11.62 18.97 -32.49
N ARG A 299 10.30 18.76 -32.57
CA ARG A 299 9.46 19.39 -33.59
C ARG A 299 9.47 20.91 -33.49
N TRP A 300 9.49 21.46 -32.27
CA TRP A 300 9.58 22.91 -32.04
C TRP A 300 10.94 23.47 -32.48
N LEU A 301 12.03 22.76 -32.22
CA LEU A 301 13.36 23.14 -32.70
C LEU A 301 13.50 23.01 -34.23
N ASP A 302 12.82 22.04 -34.83
CA ASP A 302 12.80 21.84 -36.29
C ASP A 302 12.02 22.96 -37.04
N PHE A 303 11.28 23.84 -36.35
CA PHE A 303 10.64 25.00 -36.99
C PHE A 303 11.64 26.07 -37.51
N VAL A 304 12.95 25.89 -37.29
CA VAL A 304 14.00 26.75 -37.86
C VAL A 304 14.78 26.02 -38.97
N VAL A 305 14.13 25.12 -39.72
CA VAL A 305 14.67 24.73 -41.03
C VAL A 305 14.25 25.82 -42.03
N PRO A 306 15.18 26.67 -42.50
CA PRO A 306 14.85 27.65 -43.55
C PRO A 306 14.25 26.90 -44.74
N PRO A 307 13.29 27.51 -45.47
CA PRO A 307 12.65 26.85 -46.61
C PRO A 307 13.73 26.29 -47.52
N VAL A 308 13.78 24.95 -47.59
CA VAL A 308 14.74 24.21 -48.40
C VAL A 308 14.63 24.78 -49.80
N SER A 309 15.73 25.40 -50.27
CA SER A 309 15.76 26.02 -51.59
C SER A 309 15.31 24.99 -52.65
N PRO A 310 14.64 25.40 -53.73
CA PRO A 310 14.17 24.46 -54.76
C PRO A 310 15.32 23.55 -55.25
N VAL A 311 16.54 24.09 -55.34
CA VAL A 311 17.77 23.34 -55.67
C VAL A 311 18.07 22.25 -54.66
N GLN A 312 17.92 22.51 -53.35
CA GLN A 312 18.13 21.48 -52.33
C GLN A 312 17.04 20.40 -52.33
N ARG A 313 15.78 20.73 -52.71
CA ARG A 313 14.72 19.71 -52.87
C ARG A 313 15.01 18.79 -54.05
N GLU A 314 15.49 19.34 -55.17
CA GLU A 314 15.90 18.55 -56.33
C GLU A 314 17.10 17.66 -56.02
N LYS A 315 18.10 18.18 -55.31
CA LYS A 315 19.26 17.39 -54.82
C LYS A 315 18.82 16.25 -53.89
N ALA A 316 17.90 16.52 -52.96
CA ALA A 316 17.37 15.51 -52.06
C ALA A 316 16.53 14.44 -52.79
N ALA A 317 15.69 14.83 -53.74
CA ALA A 317 14.90 13.90 -54.56
C ALA A 317 15.80 13.00 -55.42
N ALA A 318 16.85 13.56 -56.03
CA ALA A 318 17.82 12.78 -56.78
C ALA A 318 18.62 11.82 -55.89
N ALA A 319 19.05 12.27 -54.70
CA ALA A 319 19.73 11.41 -53.74
C ALA A 319 18.84 10.26 -53.25
N ALA A 320 17.56 10.51 -52.98
CA ALA A 320 16.59 9.46 -52.64
C ALA A 320 16.38 8.47 -53.80
N GLY A 321 16.32 8.98 -55.04
CA GLY A 321 16.28 8.13 -56.25
C GLY A 321 17.52 7.24 -56.38
N ILE A 322 18.72 7.76 -56.12
CA ILE A 322 19.98 7.01 -56.14
C ILE A 322 19.96 5.86 -55.12
N VAL A 323 19.44 6.08 -53.91
CA VAL A 323 19.34 5.05 -52.87
C VAL A 323 18.28 4.00 -53.19
N ALA A 324 17.15 4.42 -53.78
CA ALA A 324 16.04 3.53 -54.10
C ALA A 324 16.33 2.56 -55.25
N VAL A 325 17.24 2.91 -56.16
CA VAL A 325 17.55 2.09 -57.35
C VAL A 325 18.22 0.75 -57.00
N GLY A 326 18.80 0.59 -55.80
CA GLY A 326 19.32 -0.69 -55.29
C GLY A 326 20.50 -1.31 -56.07
N GLU A 327 20.74 -0.86 -57.30
CA GLU A 327 21.81 -1.30 -58.17
C GLU A 327 22.96 -0.25 -58.20
N PRO A 328 24.19 -0.63 -57.83
CA PRO A 328 25.28 0.31 -57.61
C PRO A 328 25.74 1.07 -58.86
N TRP A 329 25.65 0.45 -60.05
CA TRP A 329 26.08 1.10 -61.30
C TRP A 329 25.11 2.16 -61.79
N THR A 330 23.80 1.89 -61.67
CA THR A 330 22.76 2.86 -62.01
C THR A 330 22.76 4.03 -61.02
N ALA A 331 22.98 3.76 -59.74
CA ALA A 331 23.22 4.77 -58.71
C ALA A 331 24.43 5.68 -59.05
N LEU A 332 25.56 5.08 -59.47
CA LEU A 332 26.76 5.83 -59.89
C LEU A 332 26.48 6.70 -61.12
N GLY A 333 25.76 6.17 -62.12
CA GLY A 333 25.38 6.90 -63.32
C GLY A 333 24.50 8.11 -63.02
N MET A 334 23.50 7.95 -62.15
CA MET A 334 22.65 9.04 -61.69
C MET A 334 23.42 10.11 -60.92
N LEU A 335 24.41 9.72 -60.10
CA LEU A 335 25.25 10.64 -59.36
C LEU A 335 26.14 11.48 -60.27
N VAL A 336 26.78 10.85 -61.27
CA VAL A 336 27.61 11.55 -62.27
C VAL A 336 26.76 12.51 -63.11
N HIS A 337 25.59 12.05 -63.56
CA HIS A 337 24.68 12.88 -64.36
C HIS A 337 24.14 14.07 -63.57
N GLY A 338 23.69 13.85 -62.32
CA GLY A 338 23.24 14.92 -61.43
C GLY A 338 24.32 15.98 -61.22
N ASN A 339 25.54 15.56 -60.87
CA ASN A 339 26.66 16.49 -60.68
C ASN A 339 26.97 17.33 -61.92
N ALA A 340 26.90 16.73 -63.12
CA ALA A 340 27.11 17.46 -64.37
C ALA A 340 26.06 18.55 -64.58
N VAL A 341 24.77 18.23 -64.38
CA VAL A 341 23.66 19.18 -64.53
C VAL A 341 23.78 20.33 -63.54
N TRP A 342 24.04 20.06 -62.26
CA TRP A 342 24.18 21.12 -61.25
C TRP A 342 25.39 22.02 -61.50
N SER A 343 26.53 21.46 -61.92
CA SER A 343 27.72 22.26 -62.24
C SER A 343 27.48 23.25 -63.39
N ALA A 344 26.58 22.92 -64.32
CA ALA A 344 26.20 23.79 -65.43
C ALA A 344 25.27 24.92 -64.98
N GLU A 345 24.35 24.65 -64.04
CA GLU A 345 23.47 25.66 -63.47
C GLU A 345 24.21 26.65 -62.56
N GLU A 346 25.15 26.19 -61.73
CA GLU A 346 25.99 27.06 -60.91
C GLU A 346 26.80 28.04 -61.77
N LYS A 347 27.43 27.56 -62.84
CA LYS A 347 28.13 28.42 -63.80
C LYS A 347 27.23 29.46 -64.47
N LYS A 348 25.96 29.12 -64.76
CA LYS A 348 24.99 30.07 -65.32
C LYS A 348 24.57 31.13 -64.30
N ARG A 349 24.50 30.77 -63.02
CA ARG A 349 24.14 31.69 -61.94
C ARG A 349 25.26 32.68 -61.65
N ASP A 350 26.51 32.23 -61.68
CA ASP A 350 27.68 33.09 -61.39
C ASP A 350 28.03 34.03 -62.57
N ALA A 351 27.55 33.72 -63.79
CA ALA A 351 27.72 34.56 -64.97
C ALA A 351 26.69 35.70 -65.07
N LYS A 352 25.70 35.75 -64.18
CA LYS A 352 24.60 36.71 -64.19
C LYS A 352 24.66 37.59 -62.95
#